data_AF-A0AAW4BLA3-F1
#
_entry.id   AF-A0AAW4BLA3-F1
#
_cell.length_a   1.000
_cell.length_b   1.000
_cell.length_c   1.000
_cell.angle_alpha   90.00
_cell.angle_beta   90.00
_cell.angle_gamma   90.00
#
_symmetry.space_group_name_H-M   'P 1'
#
loop_
_entity.id
_entity.type
_entity.pdbx_description
1 polymer ?
#
loop_
_entity_poly.entity_id
_entity_poly.type
_entity_poly.pdbx_seq_one_letter_code
_entity_poly.pdbx_strand_id
1 'polypeptide(L)' 'MLPINTFKTIIENTPLVSIDLVVYNQKNEALLGKRNNRPAQGYWFVPGGRILKDESIAVAFRRLTLNELGAE' A
#
# COMPACT_ATOMS: atom_id res chain seq x y z
N MET A 1 1.21 6.84 -13.29
CA MET A 1 0.24 5.78 -12.91
C MET A 1 -0.13 5.01 -14.18
N LEU A 2 -0.42 3.70 -14.11
CA LEU A 2 -0.82 2.92 -15.30
C LEU A 2 -2.24 3.30 -15.76
N PRO A 3 -2.54 3.23 -17.07
CA PRO A 3 -3.92 3.30 -17.56
C PRO A 3 -4.80 2.24 -16.87
N ILE A 4 -6.04 2.60 -16.56
CA ILE A 4 -6.93 1.75 -15.75
C ILE A 4 -7.17 0.37 -16.38
N ASN A 5 -7.30 0.29 -17.71
CA ASN A 5 -7.52 -0.98 -18.40
C ASN A 5 -6.31 -1.90 -18.27
N THR A 6 -5.10 -1.37 -18.46
CA THR A 6 -3.86 -2.11 -18.24
C THR A 6 -3.75 -2.60 -16.80
N PHE A 7 -4.11 -1.76 -15.82
CA PHE A 7 -4.06 -2.15 -14.42
C PHE A 7 -5.06 -3.25 -14.07
N LYS A 8 -6.28 -3.23 -14.64
CA LYS A 8 -7.27 -4.30 -14.47
C LYS A 8 -6.77 -5.64 -15.02
N THR A 9 -6.20 -5.65 -16.22
CA THR A 9 -5.62 -6.86 -16.82
C THR A 9 -4.51 -7.44 -15.93
N ILE A 10 -3.68 -6.59 -15.32
CA ILE A 10 -2.64 -7.01 -14.36
C ILE A 10 -3.28 -7.66 -13.12
N ILE A 11 -4.26 -7.01 -12.49
CA ILE A 11 -4.93 -7.56 -11.31
C ILE A 11 -5.54 -8.95 -11.59
N GLU A 12 -6.09 -9.14 -12.79
CA GLU A 12 -6.72 -10.40 -13.19
C GLU A 12 -5.71 -11.53 -13.45
N ASN A 13 -4.52 -11.21 -13.98
CA ASN A 13 -3.61 -12.22 -14.53
C ASN A 13 -2.32 -12.41 -13.73
N THR A 14 -2.01 -11.55 -12.76
CA THR A 14 -0.78 -11.65 -11.97
C THR A 14 -0.99 -11.17 -10.53
N PRO A 15 -0.28 -11.75 -9.55
CA PRO A 15 -0.23 -11.19 -8.22
C PRO A 15 0.37 -9.77 -8.25
N LEU A 16 -0.10 -8.94 -7.31
CA LEU A 16 0.54 -7.67 -6.98
C LEU A 16 1.55 -7.90 -5.86
N VAL A 17 2.72 -7.27 -5.97
CA VAL A 17 3.71 -7.22 -4.88
C VAL A 17 3.48 -5.93 -4.10
N SER A 18 3.33 -6.03 -2.78
CA SER A 18 3.05 -4.89 -1.90
C SER A 18 3.89 -4.89 -0.64
N ILE A 19 3.96 -3.72 -0.03
CA ILE A 19 4.54 -3.48 1.30
C ILE A 19 3.39 -3.06 2.21
N ASP A 20 3.26 -3.78 3.32
CA ASP A 20 2.37 -3.42 4.43
C ASP A 20 3.21 -2.86 5.58
N LEU A 21 2.78 -1.74 6.14
CA LEU A 21 3.50 -0.99 7.18
C LEU A 21 2.85 -1.25 8.54
N VAL A 22 3.47 -2.11 9.34
CA VAL A 22 3.03 -2.32 10.73
C VAL A 22 3.70 -1.27 11.61
N VAL A 23 2.98 -0.19 11.90
CA VAL A 23 3.46 0.94 12.69
C VAL A 23 2.92 0.85 14.11
N TYR A 24 3.82 0.84 15.09
CA TYR A 24 3.47 0.86 16.51
C TYR A 24 3.75 2.23 17.12
N ASN A 25 2.86 2.69 18.00
CA ASN A 25 3.15 3.84 18.85
C ASN A 25 3.94 3.41 20.11
N GLN A 26 4.30 4.38 20.96
CA GLN A 26 5.04 4.12 22.21
C GLN A 26 4.27 3.27 23.24
N LYS A 27 2.96 3.10 23.06
CA LYS A 27 2.09 2.26 23.90
C LYS A 27 1.92 0.84 23.34
N ASN A 28 2.65 0.48 22.29
CA ASN A 28 2.57 -0.81 21.62
C ASN A 28 1.21 -1.08 20.95
N GLU A 29 0.51 -0.01 20.53
CA GLU A 29 -0.73 -0.08 19.76
C GLU A 29 -0.42 0.06 18.27
N ALA A 30 -1.09 -0.73 17.43
CA ALA A 30 -0.88 -0.71 15.98
C ALA A 30 -1.74 0.35 15.29
N LEU A 31 -1.13 1.06 14.33
CA LEU A 31 -1.85 1.99 13.46
C LEU A 31 -2.70 1.21 12.45
N LEU A 32 -4.00 1.50 12.44
CA LEU A 32 -4.94 1.00 11.46
C LEU A 32 -5.73 2.15 10.84
N GLY A 33 -5.95 2.08 9.54
CA GLY A 33 -6.84 2.97 8.80
C GLY A 33 -8.10 2.22 8.35
N LYS A 34 -9.27 2.85 8.44
CA LYS A 34 -10.50 2.32 7.86
C LYS A 34 -10.49 2.60 6.35
N ARG A 35 -10.41 1.54 5.54
CA ARG A 35 -10.20 1.66 4.08
C ARG A 35 -11.43 2.23 3.36
N ASN A 36 -11.21 3.26 2.54
CA ASN A 36 -12.26 3.83 1.68
C ASN A 36 -12.31 3.18 0.29
N ASN A 37 -11.26 2.46 -0.11
CA ASN A 37 -11.10 1.89 -1.44
C ASN A 37 -11.18 0.37 -1.40
N ARG A 38 -11.67 -0.23 -2.49
CA ARG A 38 -11.58 -1.68 -2.72
C ARG A 38 -10.12 -2.07 -3.05
N PRO A 39 -9.68 -3.30 -2.74
CA PRO A 39 -10.36 -4.33 -1.94
C PRO A 39 -10.40 -3.98 -0.44
N ALA A 40 -11.11 -4.78 0.37
CA ALA A 40 -11.26 -4.59 1.82
C ALA A 40 -11.82 -3.20 2.23
N GLN A 41 -12.66 -2.62 1.37
CA GLN A 41 -13.35 -1.36 1.68
C GLN A 41 -14.21 -1.53 2.95
N GLY A 42 -14.12 -0.57 3.87
CA GLY A 42 -14.83 -0.57 5.14
C GLY A 42 -14.13 -1.31 6.29
N TYR A 43 -13.06 -2.06 6.01
CA TYR A 43 -12.27 -2.76 7.02
C TYR A 43 -11.15 -1.88 7.58
N TRP A 44 -10.77 -2.16 8.83
CA TRP A 44 -9.52 -1.66 9.42
C TRP A 44 -8.35 -2.44 8.86
N PHE A 45 -7.33 -1.73 8.37
CA PHE A 45 -6.17 -2.33 7.73
C PHE A 45 -4.92 -1.51 8.04
N VAL A 46 -3.75 -2.15 7.99
CA VAL A 46 -2.48 -1.43 8.07
C VAL A 46 -2.29 -0.52 6.85
N PRO A 47 -1.58 0.61 6.99
CA PRO A 47 -1.16 1.39 5.84
C PRO A 47 -0.24 0.58 4.93
N GLY A 48 -0.26 0.87 3.63
CA GLY A 48 0.57 0.12 2.69
C GLY A 48 0.18 0.32 1.24
N GLY A 49 0.93 -0.30 0.35
CA GLY A 49 0.66 -0.20 -1.07
C GLY A 49 1.58 -1.05 -1.94
N ARG A 50 1.28 -1.06 -3.23
CA ARG A 50 2.01 -1.89 -4.20
C ARG A 50 3.34 -1.27 -4.61
N ILE A 51 4.29 -2.15 -4.93
CA ILE A 51 5.52 -1.82 -5.66
C ILE A 51 5.16 -1.65 -7.14
N LEU A 52 5.74 -0.63 -7.78
CA LEU A 52 5.51 -0.33 -9.20
C LEU A 52 6.50 -1.08 -10.10
N LYS A 53 6.16 -1.17 -11.39
CA LYS A 53 7.07 -1.75 -12.39
C LYS A 53 8.38 -0.94 -12.42
N ASP A 54 9.50 -1.65 -12.40
CA ASP A 54 10.88 -1.12 -12.38
C ASP A 54 11.21 -0.26 -11.14
N GLU A 55 10.39 -0.37 -10.08
CA GLU A 55 10.65 0.29 -8.80
C GLU A 55 11.41 -0.67 -7.87
N SER A 56 12.52 -0.20 -7.31
CA SER A 56 13.22 -0.96 -6.26
C SER A 56 12.42 -0.93 -4.96
N ILE A 57 12.58 -1.97 -4.13
CA ILE A 57 11.91 -2.06 -2.81
C ILE A 57 12.22 -0.83 -1.94
N ALA A 58 13.47 -0.34 -1.96
CA ALA A 58 13.87 0.83 -1.18
C ALA A 58 13.14 2.11 -1.64
N VAL A 59 13.01 2.32 -2.95
CA VAL A 59 12.27 3.46 -3.51
C VAL A 59 10.77 3.33 -3.20
N ALA A 60 10.22 2.13 -3.33
CA ALA A 60 8.82 1.85 -3.00
C ALA A 60 8.52 2.13 -1.53
N PHE A 61 9.40 1.71 -0.61
CA PHE A 61 9.25 1.95 0.82
C PHE A 61 9.15 3.44 1.12
N ARG A 62 10.12 4.25 0.65
CA ARG A 62 10.13 5.71 0.86
C ARG A 62 8.89 6.40 0.31
N ARG A 63 8.45 6.01 -0.89
CA ARG A 63 7.24 6.56 -1.50
C ARG A 63 6.00 6.20 -0.70
N LEU A 64 5.91 4.96 -0.22
CA LEU A 64 4.74 4.48 0.52
C LEU A 64 4.69 5.07 1.92
N THR A 65 5.80 5.18 2.64
CA THR A 65 5.83 5.85 3.96
C THR A 65 5.42 7.32 3.81
N LEU A 66 5.96 8.04 2.83
CA LEU A 66 5.57 9.43 2.58
C LEU A 66 4.08 9.55 2.24
N ASN A 67 3.55 8.70 1.37
CA ASN A 67 2.15 8.79 0.92
C ASN A 67 1.13 8.36 1.98
N GLU A 68 1.45 7.33 2.77
CA GLU A 68 0.51 6.73 3.71
C GLU A 68 0.66 7.30 5.13
N LEU A 69 1.85 7.77 5.50
CA LEU A 69 2.17 8.27 6.85
C LEU A 69 2.54 9.76 6.87
N GLY A 70 2.79 10.38 5.72
CA GLY A 70 3.22 11.78 5.63
C GLY A 70 4.69 12.02 5.98
N ALA A 71 5.48 10.98 6.19
CA ALA A 71 6.90 11.03 6.52
C ALA A 71 7.64 9.84 5.90
N GLU A 72 8.92 10.01 5.54
CA GLU A 72 9.77 8.93 4.99
C GLU A 72 10.22 7.94 6.08
#